data_AF-A0A7Y3C0N2-F1
#
_entry.id   AF-A0A7Y3C0N2-F1
#
_cell.length_a   1.000
_cell.length_b   1.000
_cell.length_c   1.000
_cell.angle_alpha   90.00
_cell.angle_beta   90.00
_cell.angle_gamma   90.00
#
_symmetry.space_group_name_H-M   'P 1'
#
loop_
_entity.id
_entity.type
_entity.pdbx_description
1 polymer ?
#
loop_
_entity_poly.entity_id
_entity_poly.type
_entity_poly.pdbx_seq_one_letter_code
_entity_poly.pdbx_strand_id
1 'polypeptide(L)'
;MNEFTDAEGRRWVASATEEASTDYKGRYFMVLRPEEGDETLALRDVRWNSERTARRTIQTMSYTELRRRLRLARGRSNPIPTV
;
A
#
# COMPACT_ATOMS: atom_id res chain seq x y z
N MET A 1 8.99 -0.26 3.85
CA MET A 1 8.62 -1.37 2.96
C MET A 1 8.48 -2.62 3.80
N ASN A 2 7.51 -3.46 3.49
CA ASN A 2 7.29 -4.76 4.13
C ASN A 2 6.77 -5.74 3.07
N GLU A 3 7.41 -6.89 2.96
CA GLU A 3 7.10 -7.92 1.96
C GLU A 3 6.19 -8.97 2.59
N PHE A 4 5.22 -9.50 1.84
CA PHE A 4 4.32 -10.53 2.35
C PHE A 4 3.76 -11.39 1.22
N THR A 5 3.34 -12.61 1.55
CA THR A 5 2.65 -13.50 0.63
C THR A 5 1.14 -13.42 0.86
N ASP A 6 0.33 -13.32 -0.19
CA ASP A 6 -1.13 -13.38 -0.09
C ASP A 6 -1.65 -14.82 0.13
N ALA A 7 -2.97 -15.00 0.11
CA ALA A 7 -3.60 -16.31 0.31
C ALA A 7 -3.43 -17.27 -0.89
N GLU A 8 -3.09 -16.74 -2.07
CA GLU A 8 -2.91 -17.48 -3.32
C GLU A 8 -1.42 -17.79 -3.58
N GLY A 9 -0.54 -17.46 -2.63
CA GLY A 9 0.90 -17.66 -2.77
C GLY A 9 1.63 -16.54 -3.52
N ARG A 10 0.94 -15.47 -3.94
CA ARG A 10 1.56 -14.36 -4.65
C ARG A 10 2.36 -13.47 -3.69
N ARG A 11 3.54 -13.02 -4.11
CA ARG A 11 4.38 -12.11 -3.34
C ARG A 11 3.98 -10.65 -3.59
N TRP A 12 3.91 -9.89 -2.51
CA TRP A 12 3.49 -8.49 -2.51
C TRP A 12 4.44 -7.64 -1.67
N VAL A 13 4.59 -6.40 -2.09
CA VAL A 13 5.37 -5.36 -1.43
C VAL A 13 4.42 -4.27 -0.95
N ALA A 14 4.36 -4.06 0.36
CA ALA A 14 3.71 -2.92 0.97
C ALA A 14 4.69 -1.76 1.13
N SER A 15 4.35 -0.59 0.59
CA SER A 15 5.18 0.61 0.68
C SER A 15 4.31 1.86 0.84
N ALA A 16 4.95 2.97 1.20
CA ALA A 16 4.31 4.27 1.22
C ALA A 16 4.68 4.98 -0.07
N THR A 17 3.74 5.72 -0.64
CA THR A 17 3.99 6.64 -1.74
C THR A 17 3.44 8.02 -1.40
N GLU A 18 3.94 9.04 -2.07
CA GLU A 18 3.54 10.42 -1.88
C GLU A 18 2.51 10.83 -2.94
N GLU A 19 1.43 11.47 -2.52
CA GLU A 19 0.54 12.20 -3.40
C GLU A 19 1.11 13.61 -3.59
N ALA A 20 1.47 13.94 -4.83
CA ALA A 20 1.87 15.29 -5.23
C ALA A 20 0.62 16.20 -5.29
N SER A 21 0.03 16.49 -4.14
CA SER A 21 -1.09 17.42 -3.99
C SER A 21 -0.65 18.63 -3.16
N THR A 22 -1.25 19.79 -3.43
CA THR A 22 -1.02 21.02 -2.65
C THR A 22 -1.59 20.93 -1.23
N ASP A 23 -2.47 19.97 -0.97
CA ASP A 23 -2.92 19.65 0.39
C ASP A 23 -1.86 18.80 1.10
N TYR A 24 -1.18 19.40 2.07
CA TYR A 24 -0.14 18.77 2.87
C TYR A 24 -0.68 17.69 3.82
N LYS A 25 -2.00 17.67 4.11
CA LYS A 25 -2.58 16.70 5.04
C LYS A 25 -2.71 15.34 4.36
N GLY A 26 -2.11 14.32 4.97
CA GLY A 26 -2.19 12.95 4.48
C GLY A 26 -1.48 12.72 3.14
N ARG A 27 -0.41 13.46 2.85
CA ARG A 27 0.34 13.35 1.58
C ARG A 27 0.93 11.96 1.33
N TYR A 28 1.22 11.18 2.38
CA TYR A 28 1.68 9.80 2.20
C TYR A 28 0.53 8.82 2.34
N PHE A 29 0.44 7.85 1.44
CA PHE A 29 -0.55 6.77 1.53
C PHE A 29 0.09 5.42 1.20
N MET A 30 -0.60 4.34 1.58
CA MET A 30 -0.11 2.99 1.36
C MET A 30 -0.39 2.55 -0.08
N VAL A 31 0.58 1.86 -0.67
CA VAL A 31 0.38 1.07 -1.89
C VAL A 31 0.79 -0.38 -1.66
N LEU A 32 0.12 -1.28 -2.37
CA LEU A 32 0.47 -2.69 -2.44
C LEU A 32 0.80 -3.00 -3.90
N ARG A 33 2.01 -3.51 -4.15
CA ARG A 33 2.47 -3.90 -5.48
C ARG A 33 2.76 -5.40 -5.48
N PRO A 34 2.30 -6.17 -6.46
CA PRO A 34 2.77 -7.53 -6.61
C PRO A 34 4.25 -7.48 -7.00
N GLU A 35 5.01 -8.52 -6.65
CA GLU A 35 6.38 -8.67 -7.15
C GLU A 35 6.39 -9.01 -8.65
N GLU A 36 5.33 -9.68 -9.11
CA GLU A 36 5.12 -10.03 -10.51
C GLU A 36 3.78 -9.44 -10.99
N GLY A 37 3.83 -8.58 -12.01
CA GLY A 37 2.69 -7.88 -12.59
C GLY A 37 2.67 -6.38 -12.30
N ASP A 38 1.80 -5.66 -13.01
CA ASP A 38 1.83 -4.18 -13.04
C ASP A 38 0.73 -3.51 -12.20
N GLU A 39 -0.10 -4.31 -11.51
CA GLU A 39 -1.25 -3.81 -10.75
C GLU A 39 -0.82 -3.20 -9.41
N THR A 40 -0.66 -1.88 -9.36
CA THR A 40 -0.49 -1.17 -8.10
C THR A 40 -1.85 -0.84 -7.47
N LEU A 41 -2.08 -1.34 -6.27
CA LEU A 41 -3.28 -1.04 -5.48
C LEU A 41 -2.99 0.08 -4.50
N ALA A 42 -3.72 1.19 -4.63
CA ALA A 42 -3.62 2.33 -3.72
C ALA A 42 -4.66 2.29 -2.60
N LEU A 43 -4.20 2.46 -1.37
CA LEU A 43 -5.02 2.51 -0.17
C LEU A 43 -5.05 3.95 0.36
N ARG A 44 -5.83 4.80 -0.33
CA ARG A 44 -5.96 6.23 -0.01
C ARG A 44 -6.72 6.52 1.28
N ASP A 45 -7.37 5.52 1.87
CA ASP A 45 -7.95 5.57 3.21
C ASP A 45 -6.90 5.41 4.33
N VAL A 46 -5.70 4.94 3.98
CA VAL A 46 -4.57 4.82 4.92
C VAL A 46 -3.56 5.92 4.61
N ARG A 47 -3.65 7.04 5.33
CA ARG A 47 -2.83 8.24 5.09
C ARG A 47 -1.96 8.63 6.27
N TRP A 48 -0.83 9.28 5.97
CA TRP A 48 0.11 9.83 6.94
C TRP A 48 0.64 11.19 6.48
N ASN A 49 0.96 12.05 7.44
CA ASN A 49 1.55 13.37 7.15
C ASN A 49 3.06 13.30 6.86
N SER A 50 3.75 12.23 7.30
CA SER A 50 5.19 12.07 7.08
C SER A 50 5.55 10.68 6.58
N GLU A 51 6.54 10.63 5.69
CA GLU A 51 7.07 9.40 5.12
C GLU A 51 7.64 8.50 6.22
N ARG A 52 8.32 9.09 7.21
CA ARG A 52 8.94 8.36 8.32
C ARG A 52 7.91 7.57 9.12
N THR A 53 6.77 8.19 9.44
CA THR A 53 5.67 7.50 10.14
C THR A 53 5.09 6.41 9.26
N ALA A 54 4.78 6.70 7.99
CA ALA A 54 4.25 5.73 7.05
C ALA A 54 5.17 4.49 6.94
N ARG A 55 6.47 4.70 6.72
CA ARG A 55 7.47 3.64 6.60
C ARG A 55 7.55 2.78 7.86
N ARG A 56 7.64 3.41 9.04
CA ARG A 56 7.70 2.68 10.33
C ARG A 56 6.43 1.85 10.56
N THR A 57 5.26 2.44 10.36
CA THR A 57 3.98 1.73 10.53
C THR A 57 3.91 0.52 9.60
N ILE A 58 4.24 0.69 8.32
CA ILE A 58 4.24 -0.40 7.33
C ILE A 58 5.20 -1.53 7.72
N GLN A 59 6.41 -1.19 8.17
CA GLN A 59 7.41 -2.16 8.62
C GLN A 59 6.95 -3.00 9.81
N THR A 60 6.12 -2.44 10.69
CA THR A 60 5.62 -3.15 11.88
C THR A 60 4.28 -3.84 11.66
N MET A 61 3.65 -3.71 10.48
CA MET A 61 2.37 -4.36 10.22
C MET A 61 2.52 -5.88 10.12
N SER A 62 1.57 -6.59 10.73
CA SER A 62 1.53 -8.05 10.64
C SER A 62 1.07 -8.51 9.26
N TYR A 63 1.48 -9.72 8.87
CA TYR A 63 1.04 -10.35 7.63
C TYR A 63 -0.49 -10.46 7.52
N THR A 64 -1.19 -10.76 8.62
CA THR A 64 -2.65 -10.82 8.65
C THR A 64 -3.28 -9.47 8.27
N GLU A 65 -2.73 -8.37 8.78
CA GLU A 65 -3.24 -7.03 8.56
C GLU A 65 -2.91 -6.52 7.15
N LEU A 66 -1.76 -6.92 6.59
CA LEU A 66 -1.41 -6.68 5.19
C LEU A 66 -2.34 -7.46 4.22
N ARG A 67 -2.59 -8.73 4.48
CA ARG A 67 -3.54 -9.56 3.71
C ARG A 67 -4.96 -9.03 3.76
N ARG A 68 -5.42 -8.58 4.94
CA ARG A 68 -6.73 -7.95 5.10
C ARG A 68 -6.86 -6.69 4.23
N ARG A 69 -5.85 -5.81 4.27
CA ARG A 69 -5.79 -4.59 3.45
C ARG A 69 -5.78 -4.89 1.95
N LEU A 70 -5.00 -5.89 1.52
CA LEU A 70 -4.99 -6.36 0.13
C LEU A 70 -6.38 -6.78 -0.35
N ARG A 71 -7.10 -7.58 0.46
CA ARG A 71 -8.48 -8.00 0.14
C ARG A 71 -9.42 -6.80 -0.01
N LEU A 72 -9.34 -5.84 0.90
CA LEU A 72 -10.16 -4.63 0.85
C LEU A 72 -9.83 -3.75 -0.36
N ALA A 73 -8.56 -3.62 -0.73
CA ALA A 73 -8.13 -2.84 -1.88
C ALA A 73 -8.61 -3.46 -3.21
N ARG A 74 -8.50 -4.79 -3.37
CA ARG A 74 -9.02 -5.51 -4.54
C ARG A 74 -10.54 -5.40 -4.69
N GLY A 75 -11.29 -5.34 -3.59
CA GLY A 75 -12.75 -5.18 -3.62
C GLY A 75 -13.23 -3.76 -3.95
N ARG A 76 -12.33 -2.77 -4.04
CA ARG A 76 -12.63 -1.34 -4.27
C ARG A 76 -12.04 -0.80 -5.57
N SER A 77 -11.52 -1.67 -6.44
CA SER A 77 -10.56 -1.37 -7.52
C SER A 77 -10.79 -0.05 -8.27
N ASN A 78 -9.91 0.92 -7.99
CA ASN A 78 -9.41 1.89 -8.96
C ASN A 78 -7.89 1.65 -9.10
N PRO A 79 -7.46 0.72 -9.97
CA PRO A 79 -6.05 0.39 -10.14
C PRO A 79 -5.28 1.61 -10.64
N ILE A 80 -4.12 1.89 -10.05
CA ILE A 80 -3.22 2.92 -10.58
C ILE A 80 -2.32 2.25 -11.61
N PRO A 81 -2.38 2.63 -12.89
CA PRO A 81 -1.42 2.14 -13.87
C PRO A 81 -0.01 2.60 -13.46
N THR A 82 0.90 1.64 -13.36
CA THR A 82 2.31 1.91 -13.11
C THR A 82 2.93 2.32 -14.45
N VAL A 83 3.30 3.60 -14.59
CA VAL A 83 3.98 4.16 -15.80
C VAL A 83 5.45 3.78 -15.79
#